data_AF-A0A7C4EN48-F1
#
_entry.id   AF-A0A7C4EN48-F1
#
_cell.length_a   1.000
_cell.length_b   1.000
_cell.length_c   1.000
_cell.angle_alpha   90.00
_cell.angle_beta   90.00
_cell.angle_gamma   90.00
#
_symmetry.space_group_name_H-M   'P 1'
#
loop_
_entity.id
_entity.type
_entity.pdbx_description
1 polymer ?
#
loop_
_entity_poly.entity_id
_entity_poly.type
_entity_poly.pdbx_seq_one_letter_code
_entity_poly.pdbx_strand_id
1 'polypeptide(L)'
;MYKKDQHIHFVGIGGIGMSGIAELLLNLGYRVSGSDVKKSDITEHLHQLGARIWYGHDRKHITDVDVVVVSSAVRSDNPEVL
;
A
#
# COMPACT_ATOMS: atom_id res chain seq x y z
N MET A 1 6.46 10.51 -19.60
CA MET A 1 7.32 9.35 -19.28
C MET A 1 7.00 8.97 -17.84
N TYR A 2 6.24 7.90 -17.63
CA TYR A 2 5.79 7.52 -16.28
C TYR A 2 7.01 7.08 -15.45
N LYS A 3 7.25 7.76 -14.32
CA LYS A 3 8.40 7.52 -13.44
C LYS A 3 8.24 6.16 -12.76
N LYS A 4 8.84 5.10 -13.33
CA LYS A 4 8.85 3.74 -12.77
C LYS A 4 9.48 3.64 -11.38
N ASP A 5 10.25 4.65 -10.96
CA ASP A 5 10.93 4.67 -9.66
C ASP A 5 10.07 5.17 -8.50
N GLN A 6 8.81 5.55 -8.74
CA GLN A 6 7.94 6.02 -7.65
C GLN A 6 7.57 4.88 -6.71
N HIS A 7 7.75 5.12 -5.43
CA HIS A 7 7.28 4.25 -4.36
C HIS A 7 5.88 4.69 -3.93
N ILE A 8 4.93 3.77 -4.07
CA ILE A 8 3.51 3.99 -3.81
C ILE A 8 3.12 3.18 -2.58
N HIS A 9 2.60 3.85 -1.55
CA HIS A 9 2.15 3.23 -0.31
C HIS A 9 0.63 3.20 -0.23
N PHE A 10 0.05 2.03 0.03
CA PHE A 10 -1.39 1.83 0.14
C PHE A 10 -1.79 1.68 1.60
N VAL A 11 -2.65 2.57 2.10
CA VAL A 11 -3.25 2.44 3.44
C VAL A 11 -4.54 1.65 3.33
N GLY A 12 -4.59 0.45 3.94
CA GLY A 12 -5.67 -0.52 3.76
C GLY A 12 -5.52 -1.33 2.46
N ILE A 13 -4.30 -1.80 2.18
CA ILE A 13 -3.96 -2.49 0.93
C ILE A 13 -4.75 -3.80 0.71
N GLY A 14 -5.20 -4.46 1.78
CA GLY A 14 -6.02 -5.67 1.73
C GLY A 14 -7.49 -5.43 1.40
N GLY A 15 -7.92 -4.19 1.20
CA GLY A 15 -9.26 -3.88 0.70
C GLY A 15 -9.44 -4.31 -0.76
N ILE A 16 -10.61 -4.85 -1.10
CA ILE A 16 -10.93 -5.44 -2.42
C ILE A 16 -10.58 -4.52 -3.61
N GLY A 17 -10.82 -3.21 -3.48
CA GLY A 17 -10.48 -2.25 -4.54
C GLY A 17 -9.00 -1.87 -4.58
N MET A 18 -8.36 -1.79 -3.41
CA MET A 18 -6.98 -1.33 -3.28
C MET A 18 -5.99 -2.42 -3.69
N SER A 19 -6.30 -3.68 -3.42
CA SER A 19 -5.45 -4.81 -3.74
C SER A 19 -5.26 -5.00 -5.24
N GLY A 20 -6.33 -4.82 -6.03
CA GLY A 20 -6.25 -4.94 -7.50
C GLY A 20 -5.37 -3.85 -8.13
N ILE A 21 -5.43 -2.62 -7.60
CA ILE A 21 -4.59 -1.51 -8.07
C ILE A 21 -3.13 -1.75 -7.66
N ALA A 22 -2.89 -2.19 -6.42
CA ALA A 22 -1.56 -2.53 -5.92
C ALA A 22 -0.90 -3.64 -6.76
N GLU A 23 -1.64 -4.70 -7.08
CA GLU A 23 -1.18 -5.79 -7.94
C GLU A 23 -0.83 -5.31 -9.35
N LEU A 24 -1.68 -4.49 -9.96
CA LEU A 24 -1.42 -3.91 -11.27
C LEU A 24 -0.11 -3.09 -11.27
N LEU A 25 0.11 -2.27 -10.24
CA LEU A 25 1.30 -1.45 -10.12
C LEU A 25 2.57 -2.29 -9.93
N LEU A 26 2.50 -3.36 -9.14
CA LEU A 26 3.60 -4.34 -9.01
C LEU A 26 3.94 -4.96 -10.36
N ASN A 27 2.93 -5.41 -11.12
CA ASN A 27 3.11 -5.98 -12.45
C ASN A 27 3.67 -4.99 -13.47
N LEU A 28 3.38 -3.69 -13.31
CA LEU A 28 3.96 -2.61 -14.13
C LEU A 28 5.41 -2.26 -13.72
N GLY A 29 5.92 -2.85 -12.65
CA GLY A 29 7.28 -2.68 -12.14
C GLY A 29 7.47 -1.50 -11.19
N TYR A 30 6.40 -0.99 -10.58
CA TYR A 30 6.50 0.03 -9.54
C TYR A 30 6.88 -0.59 -8.20
N ARG A 31 7.48 0.22 -7.33
CA ARG A 31 7.65 -0.13 -5.92
C ARG A 31 6.34 0.09 -5.20
N VAL A 32 5.75 -0.99 -4.70
CA VAL A 32 4.50 -0.92 -3.94
C VAL A 32 4.74 -1.39 -2.52
N SER A 33 4.24 -0.59 -1.58
CA SER A 33 4.13 -0.97 -0.20
C SER A 33 2.74 -0.67 0.34
N GLY A 34 2.41 -1.18 1.52
CA GLY A 34 1.13 -0.85 2.12
C GLY A 34 1.01 -1.29 3.56
N SER A 35 0.01 -0.73 4.23
CA SER A 35 -0.38 -1.09 5.59
C SER A 35 -1.79 -1.69 5.58
N ASP A 36 -2.04 -2.60 6.51
CA ASP A 36 -3.40 -3.05 6.81
C ASP A 36 -3.55 -3.34 8.30
N VAL A 37 -4.77 -3.32 8.82
CA VAL A 37 -5.08 -3.62 10.23
C VAL A 37 -4.79 -5.08 10.55
N LYS A 38 -5.00 -5.98 9.58
CA LYS A 38 -4.85 -7.43 9.79
C LYS A 38 -4.25 -8.12 8.57
N LYS A 39 -3.59 -9.24 8.85
CA LYS A 39 -3.16 -10.19 7.84
C LYS A 39 -4.36 -10.89 7.21
N SER A 40 -4.36 -10.95 5.88
CA SER A 40 -5.35 -11.64 5.05
C SER A 40 -4.68 -12.36 3.88
N ASP A 41 -5.40 -13.27 3.24
CA ASP A 41 -4.92 -13.99 2.05
C ASP A 41 -4.51 -13.02 0.92
N ILE A 42 -5.22 -11.89 0.80
CA ILE A 42 -4.92 -10.82 -0.16
C ILE A 42 -3.57 -10.17 0.16
N THR A 43 -3.33 -9.81 1.42
CA THR A 43 -2.04 -9.22 1.83
C THR A 43 -0.89 -10.20 1.64
N GLU A 44 -1.11 -11.49 1.91
CA GLU A 44 -0.09 -12.51 1.68
C GLU A 44 0.24 -12.66 0.20
N HIS A 45 -0.78 -12.66 -0.66
CA HIS A 45 -0.60 -12.72 -2.10
C HIS A 45 0.22 -11.55 -2.65
N LEU A 46 -0.13 -10.32 -2.26
CA LEU A 46 0.62 -9.13 -2.65
C LEU A 46 2.06 -9.16 -2.13
N HIS A 47 2.27 -9.68 -0.92
CA HIS A 47 3.61 -9.87 -0.38
C HIS A 47 4.46 -10.83 -1.24
N GLN A 48 3.87 -11.94 -1.67
CA GLN A 48 4.53 -12.91 -2.57
C GLN A 48 4.84 -12.31 -3.94
N LEU A 49 4.04 -11.36 -4.42
CA LEU A 49 4.29 -10.61 -5.66
C LEU A 49 5.39 -9.54 -5.49
N GLY A 50 5.92 -9.33 -4.28
CA GLY A 50 7.00 -8.40 -4.00
C GLY A 50 6.58 -7.10 -3.32
N ALA A 51 5.32 -6.97 -2.89
CA ALA A 51 4.88 -5.84 -2.10
C ALA A 51 5.50 -5.88 -0.69
N ARG A 52 5.85 -4.72 -0.15
CA ARG A 52 6.23 -4.59 1.26
C ARG A 52 4.99 -4.24 2.09
N ILE A 53 4.58 -5.14 2.97
CA ILE A 53 3.35 -4.97 3.75
C ILE A 53 3.66 -4.89 5.24
N TRP A 54 3.03 -3.94 5.91
CA TRP A 54 3.05 -3.79 7.36
C TRP A 54 1.65 -4.01 7.94
N TYR A 55 1.61 -4.55 9.16
CA TYR A 55 0.36 -4.75 9.89
C TYR A 55 0.28 -3.76 11.04
N GLY A 56 -0.81 -2.99 11.09
CA GLY A 56 -0.96 -1.80 11.92
C GLY A 56 -0.51 -0.53 11.21
N HIS A 57 -1.04 0.61 11.66
CA HIS A 57 -0.72 1.92 11.10
C HIS A 57 0.37 2.60 11.92
N ASP A 58 1.49 2.95 11.29
CA ASP A 58 2.59 3.71 11.90
C ASP A 58 3.13 4.70 10.86
N ARG A 59 3.34 5.95 11.28
CA ARG A 59 3.88 7.01 10.43
C ARG A 59 5.28 6.67 9.87
N LYS A 60 6.00 5.73 10.51
CA LYS A 60 7.27 5.19 10.01
C LYS A 60 7.13 4.40 8.71
N HIS A 61 5.94 3.90 8.37
CA HIS A 61 5.72 3.16 7.12
C HIS A 61 5.71 4.07 5.90
N ILE A 62 5.53 5.38 6.08
CA ILE A 62 5.43 6.38 4.99
C ILE A 62 6.67 7.29 4.87
N THR A 63 7.82 6.94 5.46
CA THR A 63 8.99 7.85 5.51
C THR A 63 9.77 7.96 4.20
N ASP A 64 9.61 7.01 3.28
CA ASP A 64 10.36 6.94 2.01
C ASP A 64 9.40 6.62 0.86
N VAL A 65 8.28 7.34 0.79
CA VAL A 65 7.27 7.16 -0.27
C VAL A 65 6.99 8.46 -1.00
N ASP A 66 6.80 8.33 -2.32
CA ASP A 66 6.43 9.44 -3.19
C ASP A 66 4.93 9.70 -3.16
N VAL A 67 4.13 8.64 -3.04
CA VAL A 67 2.67 8.70 -3.12
C VAL A 67 2.04 7.82 -2.05
N VAL A 68 1.10 8.37 -1.30
CA VAL A 68 0.24 7.62 -0.38
C VAL A 68 -1.16 7.54 -0.96
N VAL A 69 -1.68 6.32 -1.14
CA VAL A 69 -3.03 6.05 -1.62
C VAL A 69 -3.85 5.55 -0.45
N VAL A 70 -4.89 6.29 -0.11
CA VAL A 70 -5.82 5.95 0.97
C VAL A 70 -7.20 5.68 0.39
N SER A 71 -7.88 4.66 0.90
CA SER A 71 -9.30 4.45 0.58
C SER A 71 -10.18 5.44 1.35
N SER A 72 -11.39 5.72 0.87
CA SER A 72 -12.37 6.54 1.57
C SER A 72 -12.79 5.98 2.94
N ALA A 73 -12.53 4.69 3.18
CA ALA A 73 -12.77 4.04 4.46
C ALA A 73 -11.65 4.30 5.49
N VAL A 74 -10.51 4.86 5.07
CA VAL A 74 -9.43 5.24 5.99
C VAL A 74 -9.85 6.52 6.71
N ARG A 75 -9.94 6.44 8.03
CA ARG A 75 -10.26 7.59 8.88
C ARG A 75 -9.11 8.61 8.83
N SER A 76 -9.46 9.89 8.93
CA SER A 76 -8.50 11.00 8.98
C SER A 76 -7.66 11.05 10.26
N ASP A 77 -7.98 10.23 11.27
CA ASP A 77 -7.17 10.03 12.47
C ASP A 77 -6.03 9.02 12.26
N ASN A 78 -5.92 8.42 11.07
CA ASN A 78 -4.87 7.47 10.76
C ASN A 78 -3.51 8.19 10.69
N PRO A 79 -2.47 7.73 11.43
CA PRO A 79 -1.15 8.36 11.46
C PRO A 79 -0.41 8.37 10.12
N GLU A 80 -0.89 7.61 9.13
CA GLU A 80 -0.38 7.56 7.76
C GLU A 80 -1.11 8.53 6.80
N VAL A 81 -2.19 9.18 7.26
CA VAL A 81 -2.93 10.23 6.54
C VAL A 81 -2.45 11.60 7.07
N LEU A 82 -1.84 12.42 6.20
CA LEU A 82 -1.33 13.76 6.53
C LEU A 82 -2.43 14.84 6.48
#